data_AF-W9RI60-F1
#
_entry.id   AF-W9RI60-F1
#
_cell.length_a   1.000
_cell.length_b   1.000
_cell.length_c   1.000
_cell.angle_alpha   90.00
_cell.angle_beta   90.00
_cell.angle_gamma   90.00
#
_symmetry.space_group_name_H-M   'P 1'
#
loop_
_entity.id
_entity.type
_entity.pdbx_description
1 polymer ?
#
loop_
_entity_poly.entity_id
_entity_poly.type
_entity_poly.pdbx_seq_one_letter_code
_entity_poly.pdbx_strand_id
1 'polypeptide(L)'
;MGRLIYCTLVLYLWLVVGALAEQCGKQAGGKTCPNSLCCSQFGWCGNTDEYCLPSNGCQSNCKGGGGGGGGGASATNVRATYHYYNPEQNRWDLNAVSAYCSTWDAGKPYSWRSKYGWTAFCGPAGAHGQASCGKCLRVTNTGTGAQLTVRIVDQCSNGGLDLDYNTAFRKLDTDGRGYQQGHLIVNYQFVDCGNGFNPLLSIVDKQ
;
A
#
# COMPACT_ATOMS: atom_id res chain seq x y z
N MET A 1 -44.56 -24.38 -34.51
CA MET A 1 -43.96 -24.68 -33.19
C MET A 1 -42.43 -24.70 -33.20
N GLY A 2 -41.74 -25.19 -34.24
CA GLY A 2 -40.26 -25.25 -34.27
C GLY A 2 -39.49 -23.90 -34.27
N ARG A 3 -40.06 -22.83 -34.83
CA ARG A 3 -39.40 -21.50 -34.87
C ARG A 3 -39.33 -20.79 -33.50
N LEU A 4 -40.33 -20.99 -32.64
CA LEU A 4 -40.33 -20.43 -31.28
C LEU A 4 -39.32 -21.14 -30.37
N ILE A 5 -39.19 -22.46 -30.50
CA ILE A 5 -38.24 -23.27 -29.74
C ILE A 5 -36.79 -22.88 -30.09
N TYR A 6 -36.53 -22.55 -31.36
CA TYR A 6 -35.21 -22.12 -31.81
C TYR A 6 -34.81 -20.74 -31.24
N CYS A 7 -35.75 -19.77 -31.20
CA CYS A 7 -35.51 -18.47 -30.58
C CYS A 7 -35.24 -18.58 -29.07
N THR A 8 -35.96 -19.46 -28.35
CA THR A 8 -35.72 -19.67 -26.91
C THR A 8 -34.39 -20.37 -26.63
N LEU A 9 -33.97 -21.32 -27.48
CA LEU A 9 -32.67 -21.99 -27.34
C LEU A 9 -31.51 -21.06 -27.64
N VAL A 10 -31.63 -20.16 -28.63
CA VAL A 10 -30.62 -19.14 -28.93
C VAL A 10 -30.52 -18.11 -27.80
N LEU A 11 -31.65 -17.67 -27.23
CA LEU A 11 -31.66 -16.76 -26.07
C LEU A 11 -31.06 -17.42 -24.81
N TYR A 12 -31.28 -18.71 -24.58
CA TYR A 12 -30.69 -19.44 -23.46
C TYR A 12 -29.18 -19.66 -23.65
N LEU A 13 -28.72 -19.87 -24.90
CA LEU A 13 -27.30 -20.04 -25.24
C LEU A 13 -26.50 -18.74 -25.05
N TRP A 14 -27.13 -17.57 -25.17
CA TRP A 14 -26.51 -16.27 -24.86
C TRP A 14 -26.34 -16.01 -23.35
N LEU A 15 -27.10 -16.69 -22.48
CA LEU A 15 -26.97 -16.55 -21.02
C LEU A 15 -25.83 -17.40 -20.42
N VAL A 16 -25.30 -18.39 -21.17
CA VAL A 16 -24.30 -19.35 -20.65
C VAL A 16 -22.85 -18.89 -20.93
N VAL A 17 -22.64 -17.78 -21.66
CA VAL A 17 -21.31 -17.14 -21.77
C VAL A 17 -21.04 -16.29 -20.53
N GLY A 18 -21.07 -16.93 -19.35
CA GLY A 18 -20.52 -16.36 -18.13
C GLY A 18 -19.01 -16.29 -18.30
N ALA A 19 -18.50 -15.11 -18.63
CA ALA A 19 -17.07 -14.85 -18.64
C ALA A 19 -16.47 -15.32 -17.30
N LEU A 20 -15.37 -16.07 -17.36
CA LEU A 20 -14.55 -16.44 -16.21
C LEU A 20 -13.87 -15.20 -15.65
N ALA A 21 -14.66 -14.28 -15.07
CA ALA A 21 -14.06 -13.21 -14.30
C ALA A 21 -13.56 -13.79 -12.97
N GLU A 22 -12.45 -13.25 -12.49
CA GLU A 22 -11.83 -13.77 -11.28
C GLU A 22 -12.70 -13.41 -10.08
N GLN A 23 -13.11 -14.44 -9.34
CA GLN A 23 -13.94 -14.25 -8.16
C GLN A 23 -13.10 -13.81 -6.96
N CYS A 24 -13.59 -12.80 -6.25
CA CYS A 24 -12.95 -12.21 -5.08
C CYS A 24 -13.97 -11.96 -3.96
N GLY A 25 -13.48 -11.53 -2.80
CA GLY A 25 -14.31 -11.12 -1.66
C GLY A 25 -15.02 -12.28 -0.99
N LYS A 26 -16.13 -11.99 -0.28
CA LYS A 26 -16.90 -12.99 0.47
C LYS A 26 -17.42 -14.13 -0.41
N GLN A 27 -17.64 -13.86 -1.70
CA GLN A 27 -18.07 -14.84 -2.71
C GLN A 27 -16.99 -15.89 -3.00
N ALA A 28 -15.72 -15.56 -2.77
CA ALA A 28 -14.56 -16.40 -3.04
C ALA A 28 -13.78 -16.75 -1.77
N GLY A 29 -14.42 -16.76 -0.61
CA GLY A 29 -13.78 -17.08 0.67
C GLY A 29 -12.76 -16.04 1.14
N GLY A 30 -12.94 -14.77 0.76
CA GLY A 30 -12.06 -13.66 1.13
C GLY A 30 -10.85 -13.47 0.21
N LYS A 31 -10.78 -14.16 -0.94
CA LYS A 31 -9.71 -13.96 -1.92
C LYS A 31 -9.68 -12.53 -2.44
N THR A 32 -8.47 -12.00 -2.63
CA THR A 32 -8.24 -10.70 -3.26
C THR A 32 -8.00 -10.86 -4.75
N CYS A 33 -8.21 -9.78 -5.50
CA CYS A 33 -7.92 -9.74 -6.92
C CYS A 33 -6.42 -9.67 -7.20
N PRO A 34 -5.93 -10.33 -8.27
CA PRO A 34 -4.57 -10.13 -8.74
C PRO A 34 -4.38 -8.73 -9.33
N ASN A 35 -3.11 -8.35 -9.52
CA ASN A 35 -2.71 -7.03 -10.01
C ASN A 35 -3.27 -5.85 -9.19
N SER A 36 -3.60 -6.09 -7.91
CA SER A 36 -4.18 -5.09 -7.01
C SER A 36 -5.50 -4.47 -7.51
N LEU A 37 -6.26 -5.18 -8.34
CA LEU A 37 -7.59 -4.72 -8.78
C LEU A 37 -8.56 -4.65 -7.59
N CYS A 38 -9.58 -3.81 -7.73
CA CYS A 38 -10.64 -3.66 -6.75
C CYS A 38 -11.60 -4.84 -6.83
N CYS A 39 -12.01 -5.33 -5.66
CA CYS A 39 -13.06 -6.33 -5.57
C CYS A 39 -14.39 -5.62 -5.40
N SER A 40 -15.27 -5.69 -6.41
CA SER A 40 -16.61 -5.12 -6.34
C SER A 40 -17.47 -5.80 -5.27
N GLN A 41 -18.61 -5.19 -4.91
CA GLN A 41 -19.61 -5.81 -4.02
C GLN A 41 -20.10 -7.18 -4.48
N PHE A 42 -20.02 -7.45 -5.78
CA PHE A 42 -20.49 -8.68 -6.41
C PHE A 42 -19.41 -9.77 -6.50
N GLY A 43 -18.19 -9.49 -6.05
CA GLY A 43 -17.11 -10.46 -6.01
C GLY A 43 -16.37 -10.61 -7.34
N TRP A 44 -16.31 -9.52 -8.11
CA TRP A 44 -15.55 -9.48 -9.37
C TRP A 44 -14.43 -8.45 -9.29
N CYS A 45 -13.33 -8.75 -9.98
CA CYS A 45 -12.15 -7.90 -10.06
C CYS A 45 -12.23 -6.86 -11.19
N GLY A 46 -11.89 -5.61 -10.88
CA GLY A 46 -11.88 -4.52 -11.85
C GLY A 46 -11.25 -3.23 -11.28
N ASN A 47 -11.11 -2.20 -12.11
CA ASN A 47 -10.45 -0.93 -11.74
C ASN A 47 -11.33 0.32 -11.93
N THR A 48 -12.57 0.16 -12.38
CA THR A 48 -13.52 1.27 -12.53
C THR A 48 -14.15 1.62 -11.19
N ASP A 49 -14.84 2.75 -11.14
CA ASP A 49 -15.45 3.26 -9.90
C ASP A 49 -16.56 2.34 -9.37
N GLU A 50 -17.24 1.58 -10.24
CA GLU A 50 -18.20 0.53 -9.86
C GLU A 50 -17.54 -0.58 -9.02
N TYR A 51 -16.28 -0.86 -9.27
CA TYR A 51 -15.51 -1.89 -8.55
C TYR A 51 -14.81 -1.30 -7.34
N CYS A 52 -14.33 -0.07 -7.47
CA CYS A 52 -13.40 0.53 -6.52
C CYS A 52 -14.04 1.46 -5.50
N LEU A 53 -15.21 2.04 -5.74
CA LEU A 53 -15.79 2.98 -4.78
C LEU A 53 -16.38 2.24 -3.56
N PRO A 54 -16.06 2.66 -2.33
CA PRO A 54 -16.71 2.16 -1.13
C PRO A 54 -18.23 2.34 -1.16
N SER A 55 -18.72 3.43 -1.78
CA SER A 55 -20.16 3.67 -1.98
C SER A 55 -20.84 2.61 -2.86
N ASN A 56 -20.07 1.93 -3.71
CA ASN A 56 -20.52 0.82 -4.56
C ASN A 56 -20.27 -0.55 -3.91
N GLY A 57 -20.01 -0.56 -2.59
CA GLY A 57 -19.82 -1.77 -1.79
C GLY A 57 -18.53 -2.53 -2.11
N CYS A 58 -17.50 -1.83 -2.58
CA CYS A 58 -16.19 -2.43 -2.79
C CYS A 58 -15.71 -3.19 -1.52
N GLN A 59 -15.23 -4.41 -1.72
CA GLN A 59 -14.84 -5.34 -0.67
C GLN A 59 -13.33 -5.31 -0.37
N SER A 60 -12.48 -5.03 -1.36
CA SER A 60 -11.01 -4.94 -1.19
C SER A 60 -10.37 -4.04 -2.24
N ASN A 61 -9.22 -3.44 -1.91
CA ASN A 61 -8.47 -2.50 -2.76
C ASN A 61 -9.27 -1.25 -3.19
N CYS A 62 -10.22 -0.82 -2.36
CA CYS A 62 -11.14 0.28 -2.66
C CYS A 62 -10.46 1.66 -2.69
N LYS A 63 -10.97 2.56 -3.54
CA LYS A 63 -10.55 3.96 -3.62
C LYS A 63 -11.09 4.75 -2.41
N GLY A 64 -10.20 5.36 -1.64
CA GLY A 64 -10.58 6.37 -0.64
C GLY A 64 -11.27 5.86 0.64
N GLY A 65 -11.41 4.55 0.84
CA GLY A 65 -11.98 3.97 2.06
C GLY A 65 -10.91 3.32 2.93
N GLY A 66 -10.48 4.00 4.00
CA GLY A 66 -9.81 3.33 5.10
C GLY A 66 -10.81 2.39 5.79
N GLY A 67 -10.50 1.09 5.82
CA GLY A 67 -11.28 0.13 6.62
C GLY A 67 -11.20 -1.33 6.17
N GLY A 68 -10.20 -2.05 6.69
CA GLY A 68 -10.42 -3.38 7.30
C GLY A 68 -10.37 -4.65 6.43
N GLY A 69 -9.20 -5.32 6.44
CA GLY A 69 -9.05 -6.77 6.24
C GLY A 69 -8.38 -7.18 4.92
N GLY A 70 -7.28 -7.91 4.85
CA GLY A 70 -6.40 -8.52 5.85
C GLY A 70 -5.19 -9.07 5.09
N GLY A 71 -3.99 -8.98 5.69
CA GLY A 71 -2.73 -9.35 5.02
C GLY A 71 -2.27 -8.29 4.02
N GLY A 72 -1.92 -7.10 4.51
CA GLY A 72 -1.41 -6.01 3.67
C GLY A 72 -0.27 -6.52 2.79
N ALA A 73 -0.34 -6.21 1.49
CA ALA A 73 0.59 -6.69 0.49
C ALA A 73 2.03 -6.72 1.02
N SER A 74 2.76 -7.76 0.70
CA SER A 74 4.11 -7.97 1.22
C SER A 74 4.98 -8.53 0.12
N ALA A 75 6.25 -8.19 0.17
CA ALA A 75 7.25 -8.81 -0.69
C ALA A 75 8.53 -9.05 0.09
N THR A 76 9.28 -10.04 -0.36
CA THR A 76 10.55 -10.47 0.23
C THR A 76 11.69 -10.28 -0.75
N ASN A 77 12.91 -10.16 -0.24
CA ASN A 77 14.13 -10.00 -1.05
C ASN A 77 14.07 -8.79 -2.00
N VAL A 78 13.53 -7.68 -1.51
CA VAL A 78 13.34 -6.44 -2.25
C VAL A 78 14.54 -5.52 -2.05
N ARG A 79 15.01 -4.91 -3.13
CA ARG A 79 16.06 -3.89 -3.07
C ARG A 79 15.52 -2.61 -2.41
N ALA A 80 16.22 -2.10 -1.41
CA ALA A 80 15.95 -0.79 -0.83
C ALA A 80 17.19 0.10 -0.95
N THR A 81 17.10 1.17 -1.75
CA THR A 81 18.14 2.21 -1.83
C THR A 81 17.90 3.28 -0.78
N TYR A 82 18.69 4.35 -0.82
CA TYR A 82 18.45 5.53 0.01
C TYR A 82 18.45 6.82 -0.80
N HIS A 83 17.68 7.78 -0.29
CA HIS A 83 17.62 9.15 -0.74
C HIS A 83 17.78 10.09 0.47
N TYR A 84 18.29 11.29 0.24
CA TYR A 84 18.44 12.31 1.30
C TYR A 84 17.24 13.26 1.30
N TYR A 85 16.07 12.77 1.73
CA TYR A 85 14.90 13.64 1.93
C TYR A 85 15.13 14.62 3.08
N ASN A 86 15.93 14.22 4.08
CA ASN A 86 16.26 15.01 5.27
C ASN A 86 15.00 15.60 5.94
N PRO A 87 14.00 14.76 6.26
CA PRO A 87 12.69 15.24 6.68
C PRO A 87 12.77 16.09 7.96
N GLU A 88 13.64 15.75 8.92
CA GLU A 88 13.83 16.54 10.13
C GLU A 88 14.30 17.98 9.84
N GLN A 89 15.27 18.15 8.93
CA GLN A 89 15.77 19.46 8.50
C GLN A 89 14.70 20.25 7.75
N ASN A 90 13.90 19.55 6.95
CA ASN A 90 12.78 20.11 6.21
C ASN A 90 11.47 20.21 7.03
N ARG A 91 11.54 20.11 8.37
CA ARG A 91 10.38 20.21 9.29
C ARG A 91 9.23 19.26 8.93
N TRP A 92 9.59 18.11 8.36
CA TRP A 92 8.72 17.07 7.84
C TRP A 92 7.74 17.59 6.78
N ASP A 93 8.09 18.64 6.04
CA ASP A 93 7.27 19.23 4.99
C ASP A 93 7.47 18.49 3.66
N LEU A 94 6.39 17.86 3.17
CA LEU A 94 6.41 17.09 1.92
C LEU A 94 6.61 18.00 0.70
N ASN A 95 6.17 19.27 0.76
CA ASN A 95 6.36 20.22 -0.34
C ASN A 95 7.83 20.61 -0.47
N ALA A 96 8.52 20.80 0.67
CA ALA A 96 9.93 21.21 0.69
C ALA A 96 10.86 20.21 -0.02
N VAL A 97 10.48 18.93 -0.04
CA VAL A 97 11.22 17.85 -0.71
C VAL A 97 10.62 17.45 -2.05
N SER A 98 9.59 18.15 -2.52
CA SER A 98 8.85 17.82 -3.76
C SER A 98 8.39 16.36 -3.83
N ALA A 99 8.00 15.77 -2.69
CA ALA A 99 7.57 14.38 -2.65
C ALA A 99 6.27 14.22 -3.45
N TYR A 100 6.13 13.13 -4.21
CA TYR A 100 4.95 12.88 -5.05
C TYR A 100 3.63 12.97 -4.28
N CYS A 101 3.60 12.50 -3.02
CA CYS A 101 2.39 12.53 -2.20
C CYS A 101 2.04 13.90 -1.61
N SER A 102 2.87 14.94 -1.81
CA SER A 102 2.65 16.29 -1.29
C SER A 102 1.27 16.85 -1.66
N THR A 103 0.79 16.59 -2.87
CA THR A 103 -0.54 16.98 -3.37
C THR A 103 -1.69 16.61 -2.42
N TRP A 104 -1.60 15.47 -1.72
CA TRP A 104 -2.68 14.96 -0.88
C TRP A 104 -2.34 14.94 0.61
N ASP A 105 -1.05 14.86 0.95
CA ASP A 105 -0.59 14.57 2.31
C ASP A 105 0.17 15.72 2.97
N ALA A 106 0.56 16.78 2.24
CA ALA A 106 1.30 17.90 2.82
C ALA A 106 0.53 18.64 3.92
N GLY A 107 -0.80 18.74 3.80
CA GLY A 107 -1.67 19.40 4.78
C GLY A 107 -1.89 18.61 6.07
N LYS A 108 -1.36 17.39 6.20
CA LYS A 108 -1.57 16.59 7.42
C LYS A 108 -0.81 17.16 8.62
N PRO A 109 -1.28 16.89 9.86
CA PRO A 109 -0.64 17.41 11.07
C PRO A 109 0.84 17.01 11.18
N TYR A 110 1.64 17.85 11.83
CA TYR A 110 3.06 17.55 12.07
C TYR A 110 3.24 16.18 12.72
N SER A 111 2.45 15.86 13.75
CA SER A 111 2.48 14.56 14.44
C SER A 111 2.23 13.36 13.53
N TRP A 112 1.49 13.54 12.43
CA TRP A 112 1.30 12.48 11.43
C TRP A 112 2.52 12.38 10.50
N ARG A 113 3.03 13.53 10.04
CA ARG A 113 4.16 13.62 9.09
C ARG A 113 5.46 13.14 9.71
N SER A 114 5.68 13.41 11.00
CA SER A 114 6.89 13.07 11.76
C SER A 114 6.85 11.75 12.53
N LYS A 115 5.73 11.02 12.49
CA LYS A 115 5.56 9.78 13.25
C LYS A 115 6.55 8.68 12.86
N TYR A 116 6.87 8.58 11.57
CA TYR A 116 7.69 7.51 10.99
C TYR A 116 8.65 8.11 9.97
N GLY A 117 9.81 7.46 9.78
CA GLY A 117 10.74 7.80 8.70
C GLY A 117 10.09 7.67 7.31
N TRP A 118 10.63 8.36 6.33
CA TRP A 118 10.04 8.46 4.99
C TRP A 118 10.63 7.46 3.99
N THR A 119 9.83 7.10 2.99
CA THR A 119 10.27 6.30 1.85
C THR A 119 9.48 6.60 0.58
N ALA A 120 10.12 6.44 -0.57
CA ALA A 120 9.46 6.18 -1.84
C ALA A 120 9.14 4.69 -2.00
N PHE A 121 8.02 4.39 -2.67
CA PHE A 121 7.59 3.01 -2.88
C PHE A 121 7.29 2.70 -4.35
N CYS A 122 7.87 1.60 -4.82
CA CYS A 122 7.65 1.03 -6.15
C CYS A 122 7.88 -0.49 -6.15
N GLY A 123 7.61 -1.14 -5.00
CA GLY A 123 7.86 -2.55 -4.79
C GLY A 123 6.94 -3.47 -5.60
N PRO A 124 7.26 -4.76 -5.74
CA PRO A 124 6.55 -5.67 -6.63
C PRO A 124 5.14 -6.06 -6.16
N ALA A 125 4.78 -5.78 -4.89
CA ALA A 125 3.49 -6.11 -4.31
C ALA A 125 2.87 -4.94 -3.55
N GLY A 126 1.63 -4.60 -3.87
CA GLY A 126 0.89 -3.47 -3.29
C GLY A 126 0.55 -2.43 -4.34
N ALA A 127 -0.39 -1.54 -4.02
CA ALA A 127 -0.76 -0.44 -4.90
C ALA A 127 0.35 0.62 -4.94
N HIS A 128 0.47 1.32 -6.07
CA HIS A 128 1.47 2.36 -6.31
C HIS A 128 0.84 3.74 -6.50
N GLY A 129 1.70 4.77 -6.58
CA GLY A 129 1.29 6.16 -6.82
C GLY A 129 0.39 6.67 -5.71
N GLN A 130 -0.69 7.37 -6.09
CA GLN A 130 -1.59 8.00 -5.13
C GLN A 130 -2.19 6.99 -4.13
N ALA A 131 -2.44 5.76 -4.56
CA ALA A 131 -3.05 4.73 -3.71
C ALA A 131 -2.12 4.23 -2.59
N SER A 132 -0.81 4.47 -2.68
CA SER A 132 0.15 4.17 -1.62
C SER A 132 0.46 5.36 -0.69
N CYS A 133 0.11 6.58 -1.10
CA CYS A 133 0.43 7.78 -0.34
C CYS A 133 -0.09 7.71 1.11
N GLY A 134 0.81 7.96 2.06
CA GLY A 134 0.51 8.00 3.47
C GLY A 134 0.37 6.64 4.15
N LYS A 135 0.42 5.52 3.42
CA LYS A 135 0.43 4.17 4.00
C LYS A 135 1.77 3.86 4.67
N CYS A 136 1.78 2.86 5.55
CA CYS A 136 2.96 2.46 6.30
C CYS A 136 3.44 1.06 5.92
N LEU A 137 4.76 0.89 5.92
CA LEU A 137 5.43 -0.37 5.69
C LEU A 137 6.23 -0.76 6.93
N ARG A 138 6.07 -1.99 7.41
CA ARG A 138 7.05 -2.61 8.30
C ARG A 138 8.15 -3.20 7.42
N VAL A 139 9.34 -2.64 7.48
CA VAL A 139 10.51 -3.03 6.69
C VAL A 139 11.47 -3.80 7.58
N THR A 140 11.98 -4.92 7.07
CA THR A 140 12.92 -5.81 7.77
C THR A 140 14.17 -5.99 6.92
N ASN A 141 15.34 -5.63 7.43
CA ASN A 141 16.62 -5.96 6.80
C ASN A 141 16.84 -7.48 6.86
N THR A 142 17.01 -8.13 5.70
CA THR A 142 17.17 -9.59 5.64
C THR A 142 18.52 -10.07 6.15
N GLY A 143 19.55 -9.23 6.12
CA GLY A 143 20.90 -9.58 6.58
C GLY A 143 21.05 -9.50 8.09
N THR A 144 20.41 -8.53 8.74
CA THR A 144 20.60 -8.25 10.18
C THR A 144 19.36 -8.51 11.03
N GLY A 145 18.19 -8.66 10.42
CA GLY A 145 16.92 -8.78 11.13
C GLY A 145 16.39 -7.47 11.73
N ALA A 146 17.10 -6.34 11.55
CA ALA A 146 16.65 -5.04 12.00
C ALA A 146 15.31 -4.65 11.35
N GLN A 147 14.40 -4.06 12.12
CA GLN A 147 13.06 -3.69 11.66
C GLN A 147 12.71 -2.24 12.00
N LEU A 148 11.95 -1.61 11.11
CA LEU A 148 11.40 -0.27 11.31
C LEU A 148 10.08 -0.12 10.56
N THR A 149 9.18 0.73 11.07
CA THR A 149 8.01 1.18 10.31
C THR A 149 8.31 2.52 9.63
N VAL A 150 8.05 2.59 8.34
CA VAL A 150 8.24 3.80 7.51
C VAL A 150 6.92 4.19 6.85
N ARG A 151 6.80 5.47 6.47
CA ARG A 151 5.65 6.01 5.73
C ARG A 151 6.02 6.27 4.28
N ILE A 152 5.15 5.82 3.38
CA ILE A 152 5.26 6.09 1.95
C ILE A 152 4.85 7.55 1.69
N VAL A 153 5.79 8.34 1.21
CA VAL A 153 5.56 9.76 0.85
C VAL A 153 5.85 10.04 -0.62
N ASP A 154 6.43 9.08 -1.34
CA ASP A 154 6.91 9.29 -2.69
C ASP A 154 6.83 8.01 -3.53
N GLN A 155 7.14 8.11 -4.81
CA GLN A 155 7.20 7.00 -5.75
C GLN A 155 8.62 6.84 -6.33
N CYS A 156 8.97 5.62 -6.72
CA CYS A 156 10.27 5.32 -7.32
C CYS A 156 10.15 4.46 -8.58
N SER A 157 11.28 4.13 -9.21
CA SER A 157 11.34 3.26 -10.39
C SER A 157 12.34 2.11 -10.27
N ASN A 158 12.86 1.85 -9.06
CA ASN A 158 13.88 0.82 -8.80
C ASN A 158 13.29 -0.58 -8.51
N GLY A 159 11.96 -0.73 -8.58
CA GLY A 159 11.26 -1.99 -8.29
C GLY A 159 11.22 -2.36 -6.80
N GLY A 160 11.46 -1.40 -5.91
CA GLY A 160 11.57 -1.65 -4.47
C GLY A 160 11.22 -0.44 -3.62
N LEU A 161 12.14 -0.07 -2.74
CA LEU A 161 11.99 1.08 -1.84
C LEU A 161 13.15 2.06 -2.07
N ASP A 162 12.88 3.33 -1.80
CA ASP A 162 13.92 4.35 -1.64
C ASP A 162 13.74 5.02 -0.27
N LEU A 163 14.60 4.68 0.68
CA LEU A 163 14.44 5.04 2.08
C LEU A 163 15.11 6.39 2.36
N ASP A 164 14.52 7.25 3.20
CA ASP A 164 15.29 8.39 3.72
C ASP A 164 16.51 7.88 4.49
N TYR A 165 17.69 8.42 4.19
CA TYR A 165 18.95 7.92 4.74
C TYR A 165 18.99 7.99 6.27
N ASN A 166 18.69 9.17 6.82
CA ASN A 166 18.88 9.46 8.25
C ASN A 166 17.79 8.84 9.12
N THR A 167 16.53 8.88 8.66
CA THR A 167 15.38 8.45 9.46
C THR A 167 15.00 6.99 9.26
N ALA A 168 15.45 6.35 8.17
CA ALA A 168 15.11 4.96 7.85
C ALA A 168 16.32 4.09 7.48
N PHE A 169 17.03 4.35 6.37
CA PHE A 169 18.05 3.43 5.84
C PHE A 169 19.14 3.11 6.87
N ARG A 170 19.77 4.14 7.46
CA ARG A 170 20.86 3.97 8.43
C ARG A 170 20.42 3.23 9.70
N LYS A 171 19.12 3.32 10.07
CA LYS A 171 18.57 2.59 11.22
C LYS A 171 18.40 1.10 10.92
N LEU A 172 18.17 0.74 9.66
CA LEU A 172 18.09 -0.65 9.20
C LEU A 172 19.47 -1.24 8.87
N ASP A 173 20.41 -0.42 8.42
CA ASP A 173 21.78 -0.82 8.06
C ASP A 173 22.69 -0.97 9.30
N THR A 174 22.33 -1.88 10.20
CA THR A 174 22.99 -2.03 11.51
C THR A 174 24.38 -2.65 11.43
N ASP A 175 24.77 -3.23 10.30
CA ASP A 175 26.12 -3.78 10.05
C ASP A 175 26.93 -2.94 9.04
N GLY A 176 26.36 -1.84 8.52
CA GLY A 176 27.01 -0.90 7.59
C GLY A 176 27.23 -1.43 6.18
N ARG A 177 26.82 -2.68 5.89
CA ARG A 177 27.04 -3.29 4.57
C ARG A 177 26.14 -2.68 3.51
N GLY A 178 24.94 -2.25 3.89
CA GLY A 178 23.99 -1.62 2.98
C GLY A 178 24.55 -0.35 2.37
N TYR A 179 25.16 0.51 3.18
CA TYR A 179 25.81 1.73 2.73
C TYR A 179 26.97 1.43 1.77
N GLN A 180 27.82 0.46 2.10
CA GLN A 180 28.94 0.05 1.24
C GLN A 180 28.47 -0.49 -0.13
N GLN A 181 27.32 -1.17 -0.16
CA GLN A 181 26.73 -1.74 -1.38
C GLN A 181 25.77 -0.78 -2.09
N GLY A 182 25.50 0.39 -1.52
CA GLY A 182 24.51 1.36 -2.01
C GLY A 182 23.04 0.90 -1.91
N HIS A 183 22.75 -0.22 -1.23
CA HIS A 183 21.39 -0.72 -1.02
C HIS A 183 21.34 -1.80 0.07
N LEU A 184 20.15 -1.98 0.65
CA LEU A 184 19.79 -3.12 1.48
C LEU A 184 18.95 -4.12 0.68
N ILE A 185 18.93 -5.37 1.15
CA ILE A 185 17.90 -6.34 0.81
C ILE A 185 16.93 -6.40 1.98
N VAL A 186 15.64 -6.18 1.70
CA VAL A 186 14.61 -6.07 2.72
C VAL A 186 13.38 -6.90 2.39
N ASN A 187 12.66 -7.29 3.43
CA ASN A 187 11.27 -7.69 3.34
C ASN A 187 10.39 -6.51 3.77
N TYR A 188 9.23 -6.33 3.16
CA TYR A 188 8.25 -5.37 3.65
C TYR A 188 6.85 -5.96 3.73
N GLN A 189 6.04 -5.37 4.62
CA GLN A 189 4.63 -5.64 4.74
C GLN A 189 3.88 -4.31 4.92
N PHE A 190 2.79 -4.11 4.18
CA PHE A 190 1.87 -3.01 4.48
C PHE A 190 1.21 -3.24 5.84
N VAL A 191 1.32 -2.25 6.73
CA VAL A 191 0.79 -2.29 8.10
C VAL A 191 -0.06 -1.06 8.38
N ASP A 192 -0.92 -1.16 9.38
CA ASP A 192 -1.61 0.01 9.91
C ASP A 192 -0.57 0.97 10.52
N CYS A 193 -0.66 2.24 10.15
CA CYS A 193 0.16 3.31 10.72
C CYS A 193 -0.18 3.59 12.19
N GLY A 194 -1.33 3.14 12.70
CA GLY A 194 -1.81 3.38 14.05
C GLY A 194 -2.22 4.85 14.30
N ASN A 195 -3.28 5.05 15.06
CA ASN A 195 -3.96 6.35 15.22
C ASN A 195 -3.28 7.35 16.17
N GLY A 196 -1.98 7.24 16.42
CA GLY A 196 -1.24 8.20 17.25
C GLY A 196 -1.55 8.15 18.76
N PHE A 197 -2.45 7.28 19.22
CA PHE A 197 -2.59 6.98 20.64
C PHE A 197 -1.51 6.00 21.07
N ASN A 198 -0.46 6.53 21.69
CA ASN A 198 0.43 5.75 22.55
C ASN A 198 -0.09 5.90 23.99
N PRO A 199 -0.68 4.87 24.61
CA PRO A 199 -1.14 4.94 26.01
C PRO A 199 -0.01 5.26 26.99
N LEU A 200 1.25 5.06 26.60
CA LEU A 200 2.42 5.32 27.45
C LEU A 200 2.83 6.79 27.51
N LEU A 201 2.36 7.67 26.61
CA LEU A 201 2.72 9.10 26.68
C LEU A 201 1.73 9.94 27.49
N SER A 202 0.50 9.48 27.74
CA SER A 202 -0.48 10.23 28.54
C SER A 202 -0.25 10.19 30.05
N ILE A 203 0.75 9.45 30.52
CA ILE A 203 1.09 9.34 31.95
C ILE A 203 2.21 10.31 32.35
N VAL A 204 3.00 10.82 31.39
CA VAL A 204 4.19 11.64 31.69
C VAL A 204 3.89 13.14 31.84
N ASP A 205 2.75 13.64 31.34
CA ASP A 205 2.36 15.05 31.46
C ASP A 205 1.43 15.36 32.66
N LYS A 206 1.42 14.52 33.69
CA LYS A 206 0.64 14.74 34.94
C LYS A 206 1.47 14.67 36.23
N GLN A 207 2.74 15.07 36.18
CA GLN A 207 3.51 15.43 37.37
C GLN A 207 4.22 16.76 37.18
#